data_AF-A0A512CC63-F1
#
_entry.id   AF-A0A512CC63-F1
#
_cell.length_a   1.000
_cell.length_b   1.000
_cell.length_c   1.000
_cell.angle_alpha   90.00
_cell.angle_beta   90.00
_cell.angle_gamma   90.00
#
_symmetry.space_group_name_H-M   'P 1'
#
loop_
_entity.id
_entity.type
_entity.pdbx_description
1 polymer ?
#
loop_
_entity_poly.entity_id
_entity_poly.type
_entity_poly.pdbx_seq_one_letter_code
_entity_poly.pdbx_strand_id
1 'polypeptide(L)'
;MIEDSKAPKNLSLATFKPTKIRRLIIEKDEADWKPIWKALQDQIDLFHEPNEEAKEMFPKVPWKFKYEFEDDEGRVSKLMIEDWEIGQLYWNCLRDANGNPEIAKEKVRMKYETDFLANKDIYFFMGTTKEWHMRRAKNPFVIIGVFYPKLEIQISLFG
;
A
#
# COMPACT_ATOMS: atom_id res chain seq x y z
N MET A 1 1.01 4.58 -19.44
CA MET A 1 0.67 3.56 -18.40
C MET A 1 -0.72 2.97 -18.52
N ILE A 2 -1.81 3.74 -18.40
CA ILE A 2 -3.17 3.16 -18.53
C ILE A 2 -3.39 2.58 -19.94
N GLU A 3 -2.85 3.23 -20.98
CA GLU A 3 -2.91 2.70 -22.36
C GLU A 3 -2.05 1.44 -22.56
N ASP A 4 -0.90 1.34 -21.90
CA ASP A 4 -0.01 0.17 -22.00
C ASP A 4 -0.57 -1.09 -21.31
N SER A 5 -1.57 -0.93 -20.45
CA SER A 5 -2.32 -2.05 -19.85
C SER A 5 -3.25 -2.77 -20.84
N LYS A 6 -3.51 -2.16 -22.00
CA LYS A 6 -4.36 -2.72 -23.06
C LYS A 6 -3.53 -3.53 -24.06
N ALA A 7 -4.21 -4.39 -24.83
CA ALA A 7 -3.58 -5.11 -25.92
C ALA A 7 -2.95 -4.13 -26.94
N PRO A 8 -1.78 -4.45 -27.50
CA PRO A 8 -1.04 -5.71 -27.41
C PRO A 8 -0.04 -5.82 -26.24
N LYS A 9 0.24 -4.72 -25.50
CA LYS A 9 1.31 -4.70 -24.48
C LYS A 9 0.96 -5.50 -23.22
N ASN A 10 -0.30 -5.45 -22.77
CA ASN A 10 -0.79 -6.19 -21.60
C ASN A 10 0.08 -6.01 -20.34
N LEU A 11 0.60 -4.80 -20.09
CA LEU A 11 1.48 -4.54 -18.97
C LEU A 11 0.70 -4.64 -17.65
N SER A 12 1.00 -5.64 -16.82
CA SER A 12 0.31 -5.91 -15.54
C SER A 12 1.08 -5.45 -14.30
N LEU A 13 2.34 -5.08 -14.47
CA LEU A 13 3.25 -4.60 -13.44
C LEU A 13 4.13 -3.50 -14.01
N ALA A 14 4.25 -2.38 -13.29
CA ALA A 14 5.06 -1.25 -13.70
C ALA A 14 5.71 -0.59 -12.50
N THR A 15 6.92 -0.07 -12.69
CA THR A 15 7.50 0.91 -11.77
C THR A 15 7.10 2.30 -12.25
N PHE A 16 6.62 3.14 -11.34
CA PHE A 16 6.21 4.51 -11.63
C PHE A 16 6.87 5.48 -10.67
N LYS A 17 7.44 6.55 -11.23
CA LYS A 17 8.00 7.65 -10.46
C LYS A 17 7.02 8.83 -10.51
N PRO A 18 6.35 9.19 -9.40
CA PRO A 18 5.55 10.42 -9.36
C PRO A 18 6.47 11.65 -9.48
N THR A 19 6.00 12.67 -10.20
CA THR A 19 6.67 13.98 -10.22
C THR A 19 6.52 14.68 -8.88
N LYS A 20 5.36 14.50 -8.23
CA LYS A 20 5.06 15.05 -6.91
C LYS A 20 4.02 14.21 -6.19
N ILE A 21 4.30 13.85 -4.94
CA ILE A 21 3.27 13.28 -4.05
C ILE A 21 2.66 14.43 -3.26
N ARG A 22 1.33 14.57 -3.33
CA ARG A 22 0.60 15.68 -2.69
C ARG A 22 0.24 15.36 -1.25
N ARG A 23 -0.34 14.19 -1.01
CA ARG A 23 -0.74 13.72 0.33
C ARG A 23 -1.06 12.23 0.36
N LEU A 24 -0.92 11.66 1.55
CA LEU A 24 -1.51 10.41 1.97
C LEU A 24 -2.98 10.66 2.36
N ILE A 25 -3.86 9.81 1.88
CA ILE A 25 -5.28 9.81 2.25
C ILE A 25 -5.50 8.53 3.05
N ILE A 26 -6.08 8.68 4.24
CA ILE A 26 -6.44 7.57 5.12
C ILE A 26 -7.96 7.60 5.28
N GLU A 27 -8.63 6.58 4.76
CA GLU A 27 -10.09 6.44 4.81
C GLU A 27 -10.46 5.27 5.71
N LYS A 28 -11.58 5.39 6.44
CA LYS A 28 -12.08 4.29 7.26
C LYS A 28 -12.47 3.11 6.38
N ASP A 29 -12.09 1.90 6.79
CA ASP A 29 -12.52 0.65 6.20
C ASP A 29 -13.19 -0.24 7.25
N GLU A 30 -13.79 -1.35 6.81
CA GLU A 30 -14.37 -2.33 7.72
C GLU A 30 -13.26 -2.94 8.59
N ALA A 31 -13.41 -2.84 9.91
CA ALA A 31 -12.43 -3.36 10.87
C ALA A 31 -12.39 -4.89 10.94
N ASP A 32 -13.42 -5.55 10.44
CA ASP A 32 -13.58 -6.99 10.53
C ASP A 32 -13.35 -7.66 9.16
N TRP A 33 -12.79 -8.87 9.19
CA TRP A 33 -12.70 -9.72 8.00
C TRP A 33 -14.09 -10.21 7.60
N LYS A 34 -14.37 -10.31 6.28
CA LYS A 34 -15.63 -10.89 5.81
C LYS A 34 -15.78 -12.32 6.36
N PRO A 35 -17.00 -12.76 6.67
CA PRO A 35 -17.25 -14.07 7.31
C PRO A 35 -16.70 -15.26 6.52
N ILE A 36 -16.61 -15.15 5.19
CA ILE A 36 -16.03 -16.19 4.32
C ILE A 36 -14.54 -16.42 4.62
N TRP A 37 -13.78 -15.36 4.92
CA TRP A 37 -12.35 -15.48 5.25
C TRP A 37 -12.13 -16.14 6.61
N LYS A 38 -12.99 -15.81 7.59
CA LYS A 38 -13.00 -16.47 8.89
C LYS A 38 -13.29 -17.96 8.75
N ALA A 39 -14.36 -18.30 8.02
CA ALA A 39 -14.76 -19.69 7.78
C ALA A 39 -13.72 -20.52 6.99
N LEU A 40 -13.01 -19.90 6.03
CA LEU A 40 -11.95 -20.58 5.28
C LEU A 40 -10.73 -20.87 6.18
N GLN A 41 -10.41 -19.96 7.12
CA GLN A 41 -9.33 -20.18 8.08
C GLN A 41 -9.69 -21.28 9.08
N ASP A 42 -10.92 -21.30 9.61
CA ASP A 42 -11.44 -22.40 10.43
C ASP A 42 -11.31 -23.76 9.71
N GLN A 43 -11.52 -23.80 8.39
CA GLN A 43 -11.35 -25.02 7.59
C GLN A 43 -9.88 -25.44 7.39
N ILE A 44 -8.93 -24.50 7.36
CA ILE A 44 -7.50 -24.81 7.25
C ILE A 44 -6.96 -25.33 8.59
N ASP A 45 -7.51 -24.82 9.71
CA ASP A 45 -7.16 -25.24 11.07
C ASP A 45 -7.50 -26.72 11.34
N LEU A 46 -8.46 -27.30 10.60
CA LEU A 46 -8.78 -28.75 10.64
C LEU A 46 -7.61 -29.67 10.23
N PHE A 47 -6.57 -29.14 9.56
CA PHE A 47 -5.39 -29.90 9.15
C PHE A 47 -4.16 -29.68 10.05
N HIS A 48 -4.28 -28.92 11.15
CA HIS A 48 -3.20 -28.73 12.12
C HIS A 48 -3.07 -29.93 13.08
N GLU A 49 -1.83 -30.29 13.43
CA GLU A 49 -1.57 -31.27 14.49
C GLU A 49 -2.00 -30.70 15.85
N PRO A 50 -2.54 -31.53 16.78
CA PRO A 50 -3.15 -31.08 18.04
C PRO A 50 -2.23 -30.32 19.02
N ASN A 51 -0.94 -30.13 18.68
CA ASN A 51 0.07 -29.41 19.47
C ASN A 51 0.56 -28.11 18.82
N GLU A 52 0.04 -27.72 17.65
CA GLU A 52 0.34 -26.38 17.10
C GLU A 52 -0.67 -25.38 17.66
N GLU A 53 -0.18 -24.34 18.33
CA GLU A 53 -1.01 -23.22 18.76
C GLU A 53 -1.73 -22.65 17.53
N ALA A 54 -3.07 -22.64 17.54
CA ALA A 54 -3.87 -22.07 16.47
C ALA A 54 -3.35 -20.66 16.16
N LYS A 55 -2.84 -20.44 14.94
CA LYS A 55 -2.31 -19.13 14.54
C LYS A 55 -3.42 -18.10 14.67
N GLU A 56 -3.31 -17.21 15.66
CA GLU A 56 -4.25 -16.10 15.82
C GLU A 56 -4.40 -15.35 14.50
N MET A 57 -5.63 -15.17 14.05
CA MET A 57 -5.92 -14.44 12.82
C MET A 57 -5.40 -13.01 12.95
N PHE A 58 -4.47 -12.63 12.07
CA PHE A 58 -3.95 -11.26 12.04
C PHE A 58 -5.12 -10.28 11.88
N PRO A 59 -5.25 -9.27 12.76
CA PRO A 59 -6.37 -8.34 12.70
C PRO A 59 -6.31 -7.55 11.39
N LYS A 60 -7.48 -7.33 10.79
CA LYS A 60 -7.62 -6.52 9.58
C LYS A 60 -7.35 -5.06 9.91
N VAL A 61 -6.54 -4.39 9.10
CA VAL A 61 -6.33 -2.94 9.26
C VAL A 61 -7.65 -2.21 8.94
N PRO A 62 -8.21 -1.40 9.85
CA PRO A 62 -9.51 -0.75 9.66
C PRO A 62 -9.43 0.52 8.80
N TRP A 63 -8.42 0.61 7.93
CA TRP A 63 -8.12 1.80 7.13
C TRP A 63 -7.68 1.42 5.73
N LYS A 64 -8.10 2.22 4.76
CA LYS A 64 -7.59 2.24 3.40
C LYS A 64 -6.60 3.39 3.26
N PHE A 65 -5.43 3.08 2.73
CA PHE A 65 -4.40 4.06 2.45
C PHE A 65 -4.37 4.35 0.94
N LYS A 66 -4.25 5.62 0.58
CA LYS A 66 -4.11 6.04 -0.82
C LYS A 66 -3.08 7.15 -0.92
N TYR A 67 -2.34 7.22 -2.02
CA TYR A 67 -1.58 8.41 -2.38
C TYR A 67 -2.34 9.24 -3.42
N GLU A 68 -2.37 10.56 -3.20
CA GLU A 68 -2.65 11.55 -4.23
C GLU A 68 -1.31 12.07 -4.77
N PHE A 69 -1.06 11.95 -6.07
CA PHE A 69 0.20 12.34 -6.70
C PHE A 69 -0.01 12.85 -8.14
N GLU A 70 1.01 13.53 -8.66
CA GLU A 70 1.10 14.05 -10.03
C GLU A 70 2.06 13.20 -10.87
N ASP A 71 1.69 12.94 -12.12
CA ASP A 71 2.56 12.33 -13.13
C ASP A 71 3.38 13.37 -13.93
N ASP A 72 4.18 12.92 -14.88
CA ASP A 72 5.02 13.78 -15.74
C ASP A 72 4.22 14.66 -16.69
N GLU A 73 2.97 14.28 -16.98
CA GLU A 73 2.00 15.08 -17.75
C GLU A 73 1.21 16.06 -16.85
N GLY A 74 1.50 16.10 -15.53
CA GLY A 74 0.81 16.94 -14.55
C GLY A 74 -0.58 16.47 -14.15
N ARG A 75 -0.97 15.24 -14.52
CA ARG A 75 -2.28 14.67 -14.15
C ARG A 75 -2.24 14.19 -12.71
N VAL A 76 -3.28 14.53 -11.96
CA VAL A 76 -3.43 14.12 -10.57
C VAL A 76 -4.19 12.81 -10.48
N SER A 77 -3.57 11.80 -9.87
CA SER A 77 -4.15 10.49 -9.63
C SER A 77 -4.26 10.18 -8.14
N LYS A 78 -5.27 9.38 -7.78
CA LYS A 78 -5.46 8.85 -6.43
C LYS A 78 -5.47 7.32 -6.50
N LEU A 79 -4.42 6.68 -6.00
CA LEU A 79 -4.30 5.21 -6.03
C LEU A 79 -4.20 4.64 -4.63
N MET A 80 -4.82 3.47 -4.45
CA MET A 80 -4.76 2.69 -3.21
C MET A 80 -3.38 2.06 -3.03
N ILE A 81 -2.93 2.01 -1.79
CA ILE A 81 -1.69 1.36 -1.36
C ILE A 81 -2.09 0.04 -0.71
N GLU A 82 -1.80 -1.06 -1.40
CA GLU A 82 -2.00 -2.45 -0.97
C GLU A 82 -0.72 -3.07 -0.40
N ASP A 83 0.33 -2.26 -0.27
CA ASP A 83 1.58 -2.66 0.38
C ASP A 83 1.30 -3.05 1.85
N TRP A 84 1.61 -4.28 2.23
CA TRP A 84 1.41 -4.77 3.60
C TRP A 84 2.22 -3.99 4.64
N GLU A 85 3.35 -3.38 4.25
CA GLU A 85 4.24 -2.64 5.13
C GLU A 85 3.53 -1.47 5.82
N ILE A 86 2.67 -0.73 5.13
CA ILE A 86 1.93 0.39 5.73
C ILE A 86 0.92 -0.09 6.78
N GLY A 87 0.33 -1.26 6.56
CA GLY A 87 -0.56 -1.91 7.52
C GLY A 87 0.18 -2.35 8.78
N GLN A 88 1.35 -2.96 8.63
CA GLN A 88 2.23 -3.30 9.76
C GLN A 88 2.70 -2.06 10.52
N LEU A 89 3.07 -1.00 9.81
CA LEU A 89 3.44 0.26 10.42
C LEU A 89 2.29 0.82 11.28
N TYR A 90 1.05 0.78 10.77
CA TYR A 90 -0.12 1.21 11.54
C TYR A 90 -0.27 0.41 12.84
N TRP A 91 -0.15 -0.92 12.80
CA TRP A 91 -0.25 -1.76 14.01
C TRP A 91 0.84 -1.46 15.03
N ASN A 92 2.09 -1.29 14.58
CA ASN A 92 3.19 -0.86 15.45
C ASN A 92 2.90 0.51 16.07
N CYS A 93 2.43 1.47 15.27
CA CYS A 93 2.09 2.80 15.75
C CYS A 93 0.92 2.79 16.74
N LEU A 94 -0.06 1.90 16.54
CA LEU A 94 -1.21 1.72 17.42
C LEU A 94 -0.79 1.15 18.78
N ARG A 95 0.09 0.14 18.78
CA ARG A 95 0.69 -0.39 20.01
C ARG A 95 1.44 0.72 20.77
N ASP A 96 2.28 1.47 20.07
CA ASP A 96 3.07 2.56 20.66
C ASP A 96 2.23 3.78 21.04
N ALA A 97 0.95 3.82 20.65
CA ALA A 97 -0.03 4.86 20.98
C ALA A 97 -1.04 4.39 22.06
N ASN A 98 -0.78 3.27 22.74
CA ASN A 98 -1.68 2.67 23.73
C ASN A 98 -3.10 2.46 23.19
N GLY A 99 -3.20 2.02 21.93
CA GLY A 99 -4.48 1.73 21.28
C GLY A 99 -5.23 2.94 20.73
N ASN A 100 -4.67 4.15 20.74
CA ASN A 100 -5.31 5.34 20.16
C ASN A 100 -5.15 5.40 18.62
N PRO A 101 -6.22 5.22 17.82
CA PRO A 101 -6.13 5.16 16.37
C PRO A 101 -5.77 6.50 15.72
N GLU A 102 -6.15 7.64 16.32
CA GLU A 102 -5.85 8.96 15.76
C GLU A 102 -4.34 9.26 15.84
N ILE A 103 -3.73 8.95 17.00
CA ILE A 103 -2.28 9.06 17.18
C ILE A 103 -1.54 8.10 16.25
N ALA A 104 -2.06 6.88 16.07
CA ALA A 104 -1.46 5.88 15.17
C ALA A 104 -1.46 6.37 13.71
N LYS A 105 -2.59 6.90 13.22
CA LYS A 105 -2.68 7.48 11.88
C LYS A 105 -1.73 8.65 11.70
N GLU A 106 -1.59 9.51 12.71
CA GLU A 106 -0.67 10.64 12.63
C GLU A 106 0.79 10.19 12.53
N LYS A 107 1.19 9.17 13.30
CA LYS A 107 2.52 8.57 13.16
C LYS A 107 2.76 7.96 11.77
N VAL A 108 1.75 7.32 11.19
CA VAL A 108 1.81 6.82 9.79
C VAL A 108 2.01 7.98 8.81
N ARG A 109 1.25 9.09 8.97
CA ARG A 109 1.42 10.31 8.17
C ARG A 109 2.82 10.90 8.31
N MET A 110 3.33 11.04 9.53
CA MET A 110 4.69 11.53 9.76
C MET A 110 5.73 10.71 8.98
N LYS A 111 5.54 9.40 8.85
CA LYS A 111 6.45 8.56 8.08
C LYS A 111 6.26 8.72 6.58
N TYR A 112 5.02 8.57 6.08
CA TYR A 112 4.71 8.49 4.65
C TYR A 112 4.53 9.85 3.95
N GLU A 113 4.23 10.92 4.67
CA GLU A 113 4.09 12.28 4.16
C GLU A 113 5.24 13.19 4.55
N THR A 114 5.80 13.07 5.75
CA THR A 114 6.87 13.98 6.20
C THR A 114 8.25 13.40 5.91
N ASP A 115 8.61 12.25 6.50
CA ASP A 115 9.95 11.66 6.37
C ASP A 115 10.24 11.23 4.92
N PHE A 116 9.31 10.49 4.31
CA PHE A 116 9.49 9.97 2.96
C PHE A 116 9.56 11.10 1.93
N LEU A 117 8.62 12.03 1.95
CA LEU A 117 8.57 13.08 0.92
C LEU A 117 9.71 14.09 1.05
N ALA A 118 10.27 14.29 2.26
CA ALA A 118 11.37 15.22 2.47
C ALA A 118 12.74 14.63 2.06
N ASN A 119 12.96 13.32 2.26
CA ASN A 119 14.30 12.74 2.25
C ASN A 119 14.51 11.60 1.24
N LYS A 120 13.45 11.13 0.57
CA LYS A 120 13.49 9.93 -0.26
C LYS A 120 13.09 10.22 -1.70
N ASP A 121 13.71 9.49 -2.62
CA ASP A 121 13.28 9.47 -4.03
C ASP A 121 12.27 8.34 -4.19
N ILE A 122 10.98 8.64 -4.26
CA ILE A 122 9.92 7.63 -4.13
C ILE A 122 9.55 7.05 -5.49
N TYR A 123 9.47 5.73 -5.55
CA TYR A 123 8.98 4.95 -6.68
C TYR A 123 7.85 4.05 -6.21
N PHE A 124 6.81 3.92 -7.04
CA PHE A 124 5.71 3.00 -6.81
C PHE A 124 5.88 1.78 -7.70
N PHE A 125 5.80 0.60 -7.09
CA PHE A 125 5.46 -0.61 -7.82
C PHE A 125 3.94 -0.65 -7.96
N MET A 126 3.46 -0.53 -9.19
CA MET A 126 2.05 -0.53 -9.51
C MET A 126 1.68 -1.83 -10.19
N GLY A 127 0.68 -2.51 -9.65
CA GLY A 127 0.12 -3.73 -10.20
C GLY A 127 -1.34 -3.53 -10.56
N THR A 128 -1.84 -4.39 -11.43
CA THR A 128 -3.27 -4.51 -11.70
C THR A 128 -3.79 -5.80 -11.08
N THR A 129 -4.91 -5.73 -10.37
CA THR A 129 -5.55 -6.94 -9.85
C THR A 129 -6.36 -7.62 -10.95
N LYS A 130 -6.26 -8.95 -11.07
CA LYS A 130 -6.97 -9.78 -12.08
C LYS A 130 -8.48 -9.50 -12.12
N GLU A 131 -9.08 -9.24 -10.95
CA GLU A 131 -10.49 -8.91 -10.78
C GLU A 131 -10.88 -7.54 -11.38
N TRP A 132 -9.98 -6.56 -11.37
CA TRP A 132 -10.20 -5.21 -11.90
C TRP A 132 -9.91 -5.11 -13.41
N HIS A 133 -8.97 -5.92 -13.92
CA HIS A 133 -8.80 -6.16 -15.36
C HIS A 133 -10.07 -6.75 -16.00
N MET A 134 -10.75 -7.67 -15.30
CA MET A 134 -12.00 -8.27 -15.79
C MET A 134 -13.23 -7.34 -15.63
N ARG A 135 -13.25 -6.45 -14.63
CA ARG A 135 -14.38 -5.54 -14.34
C ARG A 135 -14.38 -4.19 -15.08
N ARG A 136 -13.39 -3.89 -15.94
CA ARG A 136 -13.29 -2.62 -16.71
C ARG A 136 -13.47 -1.35 -15.86
N ALA A 137 -12.87 -1.27 -14.67
CA ALA A 137 -12.95 -0.04 -13.88
C ALA A 137 -12.07 1.08 -14.44
N LYS A 138 -12.44 2.34 -14.15
CA LYS A 138 -11.78 3.54 -14.67
C LYS A 138 -10.28 3.65 -14.34
N ASN A 139 -9.78 2.97 -13.30
CA ASN A 139 -8.35 2.87 -13.00
C ASN A 139 -8.03 1.51 -12.34
N PRO A 140 -7.45 0.53 -13.08
CA PRO A 140 -7.22 -0.82 -12.57
C PRO A 140 -5.94 -0.96 -11.73
N PHE A 141 -5.15 0.12 -11.60
CA PHE A 141 -3.86 0.09 -10.94
C PHE A 141 -3.99 0.37 -9.43
N VAL A 142 -3.24 -0.40 -8.65
CA VAL A 142 -3.01 -0.18 -7.23
C VAL A 142 -1.49 -0.13 -6.98
N ILE A 143 -1.07 0.64 -6.00
CA ILE A 143 0.31 0.65 -5.54
C ILE A 143 0.47 -0.61 -4.68
N ILE A 144 1.22 -1.59 -5.18
CA ILE A 144 1.49 -2.86 -4.49
C ILE A 144 2.82 -2.82 -3.72
N GLY A 145 3.61 -1.78 -3.93
CA GLY A 145 4.86 -1.56 -3.20
C GLY A 145 5.30 -0.11 -3.27
N VAL A 146 5.86 0.42 -2.18
CA VAL A 146 6.49 1.74 -2.14
C VAL A 146 7.99 1.57 -1.93
N PHE A 147 8.79 1.99 -2.90
CA PHE A 147 10.25 1.97 -2.83
C PHE A 147 10.78 3.39 -2.58
N TYR A 148 11.57 3.56 -1.52
CA TYR A 148 11.99 4.87 -1.02
C TYR A 148 13.51 4.91 -0.74
N PRO A 149 14.37 4.81 -1.77
CA PRO A 149 15.80 5.03 -1.63
C PRO A 149 16.10 6.44 -1.07
N LYS A 150 17.26 6.59 -0.42
CA LYS A 150 17.75 7.92 -0.02
C LYS A 150 18.03 8.72 -1.29
N LEU A 151 17.79 10.04 -1.23
CA LEU A 151 18.22 10.94 -2.29
C LEU A 151 19.74 10.83 -2.47
N GLU A 152 20.19 10.36 -3.63
CA GLU A 152 21.60 10.40 -3.99
C GLU A 152 21.98 11.83 -4.34
N ILE A 153 22.67 12.50 -3.41
CA ILE A 153 23.42 13.72 -3.74
C ILE A 153 24.70 13.22 -4.42
N GLN A 154 24.69 13.14 -5.75
CA GLN A 154 25.87 12.76 -6.51
C GLN A 154 26.99 13.78 -6.24
N ILE A 155 27.91 13.43 -5.35
CA ILE A 155 29.19 14.13 -5.18
C ILE A 155 30.04 13.75 -6.39
N SER A 156 30.43 14.73 -7.21
CA SER A 156 31.13 14.52 -8.48
C SER A 156 32.36 13.64 -8.30
N LEU A 157 32.43 12.52 -9.03
CA LEU A 157 33.58 11.60 -9.04
C LEU A 157 34.67 11.98 -10.07
N PHE A 158 34.74 13.25 -10.47
CA PHE A 158 35.83 13.76 -11.30
C PHE A 158 36.30 15.08 -10.70
N GLY A 159 37.41 15.00 -9.96
CA GLY A 159 38.28 16.10 -9.58
C GLY A 159 39.66 15.91 -10.20
#